data_AF-A0A133YX05-F1
#
_entry.id   AF-A0A133YX05-F1
#
_cell.length_a   1.000
_cell.length_b   1.000
_cell.length_c   1.000
_cell.angle_alpha   90.00
_cell.angle_beta   90.00
_cell.angle_gamma   90.00
#
_symmetry.space_group_name_H-M   'P 1'
#
loop_
_entity.id
_entity.type
_entity.pdbx_description
1 polymer ?
#
loop_
_entity_poly.entity_id
_entity_poly.type
_entity_poly.pdbx_seq_one_letter_code
_entity_poly.pdbx_strand_id
1 'polypeptide(L)' 'MFIVLKIILIILGATFITFGYEIYFKKKYNLINGFKEDYKAGRKTKLYAKRVGLLELIIGIILILFGVCVIIIK' A
#
# COMPACT_ATOMS: atom_id res chain seq x y z
N MET A 1 -20.22 10.72 -13.58
CA MET A 1 -18.77 10.54 -13.78
C MET A 1 -17.98 10.47 -12.46
N PHE A 2 -18.22 11.33 -11.46
CA PHE A 2 -17.46 11.35 -10.19
C PHE A 2 -17.64 10.14 -9.25
N ILE A 3 -18.73 9.37 -9.35
CA ILE A 3 -18.96 8.18 -8.51
C ILE A 3 -17.93 7.08 -8.78
N VAL A 4 -17.58 6.86 -10.05
CA VAL A 4 -16.58 5.86 -10.44
C VAL A 4 -15.21 6.20 -9.84
N LEU A 5 -14.81 7.48 -9.89
CA LEU A 5 -13.58 7.95 -9.27
C LEU A 5 -13.56 7.70 -7.75
N LYS A 6 -14.67 8.00 -7.07
CA LYS A 6 -14.82 7.76 -5.61
C LYS A 6 -14.60 6.26 -5.29
N ILE A 7 -15.25 5.37 -6.04
CA ILE A 7 -15.11 3.92 -5.86
C ILE A 7 -13.68 3.45 -6.13
N ILE A 8 -13.04 3.94 -7.19
CA ILE A 8 -11.64 3.60 -7.52
C ILE A 8 -10.70 4.03 -6.40
N LEU A 9 -10.85 5.24 -5.85
CA LEU A 9 -10.02 5.73 -4.76
C LEU A 9 -10.13 4.86 -3.51
N ILE A 10 -11.35 4.45 -3.15
CA ILE A 10 -11.58 3.58 -1.98
C ILE A 10 -10.97 2.19 -2.20
N ILE A 11 -11.20 1.56 -3.35
CA ILE A 11 -10.64 0.24 -3.67
C ILE A 11 -9.11 0.29 -3.68
N LEU A 12 -8.54 1.32 -4.32
CA LEU A 12 -7.10 1.48 -4.41
C LEU A 12 -6.48 1.73 -3.03
N GLY A 13 -7.07 2.62 -2.24
CA GLY A 13 -6.63 2.88 -0.87
C GLY A 13 -6.68 1.64 0.02
N ALA A 14 -7.78 0.88 -0.02
CA ALA A 14 -7.93 -0.37 0.72
C ALA A 14 -6.89 -1.43 0.28
N THR A 15 -6.60 -1.50 -1.01
CA THR A 15 -5.58 -2.41 -1.57
C THR A 15 -4.19 -2.06 -1.03
N PHE A 16 -3.80 -0.78 -1.09
CA PHE A 16 -2.52 -0.32 -0.54
C PHE A 16 -2.40 -0.53 0.98
N ILE A 17 -3.48 -0.27 1.75
CA ILE A 17 -3.49 -0.56 3.19
C ILE A 17 -3.28 -2.05 3.44
N THR A 18 -3.94 -2.90 2.67
CA THR A 18 -3.85 -4.36 2.81
C THR A 18 -2.43 -4.85 2.53
N PHE A 19 -1.84 -4.47 1.40
CA PHE A 19 -0.46 -4.86 1.07
C PHE A 19 0.54 -4.28 2.10
N GLY A 20 0.41 -3.00 2.44
CA GLY A 20 1.28 -2.34 3.41
C GLY A 20 1.21 -3.00 4.79
N TYR A 21 0.02 -3.41 5.24
CA TYR A 21 -0.17 -4.13 6.50
C TYR A 21 0.49 -5.52 6.48
N GLU A 22 0.26 -6.28 5.42
CA GLU A 22 0.84 -7.62 5.27
C GLU A 22 2.38 -7.56 5.17
N ILE A 23 2.93 -6.55 4.50
CA ILE A 23 4.38 -6.35 4.38
C ILE A 23 4.98 -5.84 5.70
N TYR A 24 4.44 -4.77 6.29
CA TYR A 24 5.05 -4.11 7.46
C TYR A 24 4.88 -4.92 8.75
N PHE A 25 3.65 -5.33 9.07
CA PHE A 25 3.32 -5.97 10.34
C PHE A 25 3.47 -7.49 10.27
N LYS A 26 2.93 -8.12 9.23
CA LYS A 26 3.00 -9.59 9.05
C LYS A 26 4.29 -10.05 8.36
N LYS A 27 5.15 -9.14 7.93
CA LYS A 27 6.47 -9.43 7.32
C LYS A 27 6.38 -10.32 6.07
N LYS A 28 5.27 -10.26 5.33
CA LYS A 28 5.07 -10.98 4.06
C LYS A 28 5.81 -10.28 2.91
N TYR A 29 7.14 -10.26 2.99
CA TYR A 29 7.98 -9.54 2.03
C TYR A 29 7.98 -10.17 0.63
N ASN A 30 7.47 -11.39 0.47
CA ASN A 30 7.24 -12.01 -0.84
C ASN A 30 6.19 -11.28 -1.69
N LEU A 31 5.41 -10.37 -1.11
CA LEU A 31 4.51 -9.48 -1.83
C LEU A 31 5.28 -8.38 -2.58
N ILE A 32 6.53 -8.10 -2.21
CA ILE A 32 7.41 -7.19 -2.94
C ILE A 32 8.04 -7.96 -4.09
N ASN A 33 7.86 -7.47 -5.31
CA ASN A 33 8.34 -8.14 -6.51
C ASN A 33 9.87 -8.37 -6.49
N GLY A 34 10.28 -9.60 -6.81
CA GLY A 34 11.68 -10.04 -6.82
C GLY A 34 12.39 -10.00 -5.45
N PHE A 35 11.66 -9.78 -4.35
CA PHE A 35 12.29 -9.56 -3.04
C PHE A 35 13.11 -10.76 -2.57
N LYS A 36 12.63 -11.99 -2.80
CA LYS A 36 13.30 -13.20 -2.32
C LYS A 36 14.69 -13.35 -2.95
N GLU A 37 14.78 -13.15 -4.26
CA GLU A 37 15.98 -13.26 -5.07
C GLU A 37 16.95 -12.12 -4.73
N ASP A 38 16.45 -10.90 -4.64
CA ASP A 38 17.24 -9.72 -4.25
C ASP A 38 17.74 -9.78 -2.80
N TYR A 39 16.95 -10.35 -1.89
CA TYR A 39 17.35 -10.53 -0.49
C TYR A 39 18.47 -11.57 -0.39
N LYS A 40 18.35 -12.70 -1.10
CA LYS A 40 19.41 -13.72 -1.18
C LYS A 40 20.71 -13.17 -1.78
N ALA A 41 20.60 -12.29 -2.76
CA ALA A 41 21.75 -11.64 -3.39
C ALA A 41 22.28 -10.42 -2.60
N GLY A 42 21.72 -10.12 -1.42
CA GLY A 42 22.14 -8.97 -0.60
C GLY A 42 21.76 -7.59 -1.15
N ARG A 43 20.97 -7.51 -2.24
CA ARG A 43 20.54 -6.25 -2.88
C ARG A 43 19.38 -5.55 -2.15
N LYS A 44 18.52 -6.32 -1.48
CA LYS A 44 17.43 -5.79 -0.64
C LYS A 44 17.59 -6.28 0.79
N THR A 45 17.08 -5.51 1.75
CA THR A 45 17.12 -5.86 3.18
C THR A 45 15.72 -5.96 3.76
N LYS A 46 15.59 -6.55 4.96
CA LYS A 46 14.33 -6.53 5.72
C LYS A 46 13.90 -5.10 6.06
N LEU A 47 14.86 -4.19 6.30
CA LEU A 47 14.57 -2.77 6.55
C LEU A 47 13.97 -2.11 5.31
N TYR A 48 14.51 -2.41 4.13
CA TYR A 48 13.92 -1.97 2.86
C TYR A 48 12.46 -2.43 2.74
N ALA A 49 12.18 -3.72 2.98
CA ALA A 49 10.82 -4.23 2.88
C ALA A 49 9.86 -3.55 3.86
N LYS A 50 10.30 -3.31 5.11
CA LYS A 50 9.52 -2.54 6.08
C LYS A 50 9.25 -1.12 5.58
N ARG A 51 10.24 -0.43 5.00
CA ARG A 51 10.02 0.91 4.44
C ARG A 51 8.98 0.88 3.30
N VAL A 52 9.03 -0.11 2.42
CA VAL A 52 8.03 -0.30 1.35
C VAL A 52 6.63 -0.48 1.94
N GLY A 53 6.45 -1.41 2.90
CA GLY A 53 5.15 -1.63 3.52
C GLY A 53 4.60 -0.40 4.25
N LEU A 54 5.47 0.38 4.89
CA LEU A 54 5.07 1.63 5.54
C LEU A 54 4.63 2.69 4.51
N LEU A 55 5.34 2.81 3.39
CA LEU A 55 4.95 3.72 2.30
C LEU A 55 3.60 3.33 1.71
N GLU A 56 3.35 2.04 1.48
CA GLU A 56 2.05 1.56 1.01
C GLU A 56 0.92 1.88 2.01
N LEU A 57 1.16 1.71 3.32
CA LEU A 57 0.19 2.11 4.34
C LEU A 57 -0.13 3.61 4.27
N ILE A 58 0.90 4.46 4.20
CA ILE A 58 0.73 5.93 4.15
C ILE A 58 -0.05 6.32 2.88
N ILE A 59 0.32 5.79 1.72
CA ILE A 59 -0.37 6.05 0.45
C ILE A 59 -1.83 5.60 0.55
N GLY A 60 -2.07 4.40 1.09
CA GLY A 60 -3.41 3.87 1.26
C GLY A 60 -4.29 4.73 2.17
N ILE A 61 -3.76 5.19 3.31
CA ILE A 61 -4.46 6.09 4.23
C ILE A 61 -4.80 7.42 3.54
N ILE A 62 -3.85 8.02 2.81
CA ILE A 62 -4.07 9.28 2.07
C ILE A 62 -5.19 9.09 1.04
N LEU A 63 -5.19 7.99 0.29
CA LEU A 63 -6.21 7.70 -0.72
C LEU A 63 -7.60 7.51 -0.11
N ILE A 64 -7.70 6.81 1.04
CA ILE A 64 -8.97 6.65 1.76
C ILE A 64 -9.48 8.01 2.26
N LEU A 65 -8.63 8.81 2.93
CA LEU A 65 -9.01 10.12 3.42
C LEU A 65 -9.47 11.03 2.28
N PHE A 66 -8.72 11.07 1.18
CA PHE A 66 -9.09 11.85 0.01
C PHE A 66 -10.41 11.33 -0.62
N GLY A 67 -10.57 10.02 -0.77
CA GLY A 67 -11.79 9.41 -1.27
C GLY A 67 -13.02 9.75 -0.41
N VAL A 68 -12.87 9.72 0.91
CA VAL A 68 -13.92 10.11 1.87
C VAL A 68 -14.22 11.60 1.79
N CYS A 69 -13.21 12.47 1.75
CA CYS A 69 -13.41 13.91 1.58
C CYS A 69 -14.19 14.24 0.30
N VAL A 70 -13.85 13.59 -0.82
CA VAL A 70 -14.52 13.75 -2.11
C VAL A 70 -15.96 13.19 -2.08
N ILE A 71 -16.27 12.22 -1.21
CA ILE A 71 -17.65 11.78 -0.97
C ILE A 71 -18.43 12.86 -0.21
N ILE A 72 -17.85 13.43 0.84
CA ILE A 72 -18.51 14.37 1.76
C ILE A 72 -18.75 15.74 1.11
N ILE A 73 -17.78 16.29 0.38
CA ILE A 73 -17.80 17.67 -0.12
C ILE A 73 -18.80 17.89 -1.28
N LYS A 74 -19.46 16.83 -1.75
CA LYS A 74 -20.37 16.74 -2.91
C LYS A 74 -19.75 17.17 -4.24
#